data_AF-A0A964RNR7-F1
#
_entry.id   AF-A0A964RNR7-F1
#
_cell.length_a   1.000
_cell.length_b   1.000
_cell.length_c   1.000
_cell.angle_alpha   90.00
_cell.angle_beta   90.00
_cell.angle_gamma   90.00
#
_symmetry.space_group_name_H-M   'P 1'
#
loop_
_entity.id
_entity.type
_entity.pdbx_description
1 polymer ?
#
loop_
_entity_poly.entity_id
_entity_poly.type
_entity_poly.pdbx_seq_one_letter_code
_entity_poly.pdbx_strand_id
1 'polypeptide(L)'
;MENNNPVSVQEKNIIDKVLSRIEALVGAGDITMSPNYNYSNVINSAYLILSETLDKEKKPVLQSCSQTSIINTLLDMIIQGLRPAKKQCCFIEFDGKLQLTKTYLGNIAATKRLKGVKNVFANVIYEGDEFSYELNLETGLKKITKHEQKFENIDTNKIKGAYAVVVREDNLNFVEVMNINQIKNLWNQGEAEGQRGSHKNFTDETAQKTVINRACKNFVRISDDSDLLIESINRTNEYIQEDIIESTQDEVKEEIKSLSNQEIIDIPIEEVKPEPVNNRAGKHEEMVDEPF
;
A
#
# COMPACT_ATOMS: atom_id res chain seq x y z
N MET A 1 25.79 30.99 17.09
CA MET A 1 25.62 30.75 15.65
C MET A 1 25.06 29.35 15.53
N GLU A 2 23.75 29.24 15.37
CA GLU A 2 23.08 27.95 15.18
C GLU A 2 23.49 27.38 13.82
N ASN A 3 24.03 26.16 13.82
CA ASN A 3 24.29 25.39 12.61
C ASN A 3 22.95 25.01 11.97
N ASN A 4 22.38 25.90 11.15
CA ASN A 4 21.29 25.57 10.25
C ASN A 4 21.84 24.67 9.14
N ASN A 5 21.78 23.35 9.38
CA ASN A 5 22.19 22.34 8.42
C ASN A 5 21.16 22.32 7.28
N PRO A 6 21.52 22.56 6.00
CA PRO A 6 20.56 22.68 4.89
C PRO A 6 19.68 21.43 4.69
N VAL A 7 20.19 20.26 5.08
CA VAL A 7 19.47 18.98 5.10
C VAL A 7 18.27 19.01 6.07
N SER A 8 18.43 19.62 7.25
CA SER A 8 17.35 19.74 8.26
C SER A 8 16.24 20.71 7.87
N VAL A 9 16.55 21.65 6.96
CA VAL A 9 15.57 22.62 6.43
C VAL A 9 14.74 21.98 5.31
N GLN A 10 15.38 21.19 4.44
CA GLN A 10 14.69 20.43 3.40
C GLN A 10 13.77 19.34 3.98
N GLU A 11 14.23 18.66 5.04
CA GLU A 11 13.45 17.67 5.79
C GLU A 11 12.14 18.27 6.33
N LYS A 12 12.23 19.36 7.10
CA LYS A 12 11.05 20.05 7.65
C LYS A 12 10.10 20.48 6.54
N ASN A 13 10.62 21.01 5.43
CA ASN A 13 9.81 21.46 4.30
C ASN A 13 8.98 20.33 3.67
N ILE A 14 9.54 19.13 3.49
CA ILE A 14 8.83 17.98 2.90
C ILE A 14 7.75 17.47 3.85
N ILE A 15 8.11 17.24 5.13
CA ILE A 15 7.19 16.71 6.13
C ILE A 15 6.01 17.67 6.34
N ASP A 16 6.28 18.96 6.52
CA ASP A 16 5.26 19.98 6.76
C ASP A 16 4.28 20.09 5.58
N LYS A 17 4.78 19.99 4.33
CA LYS A 17 3.93 20.00 3.12
C LYS A 17 2.98 18.80 3.07
N VAL A 18 3.48 17.60 3.37
CA VAL A 18 2.64 16.40 3.36
C VAL A 18 1.61 16.46 4.49
N LEU A 19 2.02 16.85 5.71
CA LEU A 19 1.11 17.00 6.85
C LEU A 19 0.01 18.01 6.56
N SER A 20 0.36 19.20 6.06
CA SER A 20 -0.61 20.24 5.70
C SER A 20 -1.63 19.73 4.67
N ARG A 21 -1.19 18.93 3.68
CA ARG A 21 -2.08 18.36 2.67
C ARG A 21 -3.01 17.31 3.27
N ILE A 22 -2.51 16.46 4.15
CA ILE A 22 -3.32 15.46 4.86
C ILE A 22 -4.36 16.13 5.74
N GLU A 23 -3.98 17.16 6.49
CA GLU A 23 -4.90 17.94 7.32
C GLU A 23 -6.00 18.59 6.49
N ALA A 24 -5.67 19.14 5.32
CA ALA A 24 -6.66 19.69 4.40
C ALA A 24 -7.66 18.61 3.91
N LEU A 25 -7.17 17.44 3.49
CA LEU A 25 -8.02 16.34 3.03
C LEU A 25 -8.91 15.77 4.15
N VAL A 26 -8.38 15.66 5.36
CA VAL A 26 -9.15 15.22 6.53
C VAL A 26 -10.19 16.28 6.92
N GLY A 27 -9.82 17.57 6.90
CA GLY A 27 -10.71 18.68 7.21
C GLY A 27 -11.85 18.85 6.21
N ALA A 28 -11.61 18.55 4.92
CA ALA A 28 -12.62 18.53 3.88
C ALA A 28 -13.55 17.29 3.95
N GLY A 29 -13.16 16.25 4.69
CA GLY A 29 -13.89 14.98 4.74
C GLY A 29 -13.60 14.04 3.56
N ASP A 30 -12.66 14.40 2.69
CA ASP A 30 -12.24 13.64 1.50
C ASP A 30 -11.62 12.29 1.88
N ILE A 31 -10.91 12.26 3.01
CA ILE A 31 -10.32 11.04 3.57
C ILE A 31 -10.64 10.91 5.06
N THR A 32 -10.85 9.67 5.50
CA THR A 32 -10.99 9.34 6.93
C THR A 32 -9.79 8.50 7.37
N MET A 33 -9.16 8.91 8.48
CA MET A 33 -8.06 8.17 9.08
C MET A 33 -8.57 7.18 10.12
N SER A 34 -7.99 5.98 10.15
CA SER A 34 -8.29 5.02 11.21
C SER A 34 -7.82 5.57 12.56
N PRO A 35 -8.59 5.40 13.65
CA PRO A 35 -8.19 5.88 14.98
C PRO A 35 -6.82 5.37 15.46
N ASN A 36 -6.41 4.19 14.97
CA ASN A 36 -5.14 3.57 15.30
C ASN A 36 -3.98 3.97 14.36
N TYR A 37 -4.21 4.89 13.41
CA TYR A 37 -3.24 5.34 12.43
C TYR A 37 -2.78 6.78 12.69
N ASN A 38 -1.71 6.92 13.46
CA ASN A 38 -1.04 8.21 13.68
C ASN A 38 -0.13 8.54 12.49
N TYR A 39 -0.63 9.36 11.57
CA TYR A 39 0.09 9.72 10.34
C TYR A 39 1.35 10.54 10.61
N SER A 40 1.39 11.39 11.65
CA SER A 40 2.58 12.16 12.05
C SER A 40 3.76 11.27 12.44
N ASN A 41 3.51 10.20 13.21
CA ASN A 41 4.54 9.23 13.55
C ASN A 41 4.97 8.41 12.34
N VAL A 42 4.01 8.06 11.47
CA VAL A 42 4.30 7.26 10.26
C VAL A 42 5.13 8.05 9.27
N ILE A 43 4.86 9.34 9.04
CA ILE A 43 5.66 10.16 8.12
C ILE A 43 7.09 10.35 8.62
N ASN A 44 7.28 10.60 9.91
CA ASN A 44 8.63 10.71 10.49
C ASN A 44 9.41 9.41 10.33
N SER A 45 8.77 8.27 10.61
CA SER A 45 9.39 6.96 10.40
C SER A 45 9.69 6.68 8.93
N ALA A 46 8.82 7.09 8.01
CA ALA A 46 9.03 6.92 6.58
C ALA A 46 10.18 7.80 6.07
N TYR A 47 10.27 9.04 6.54
CA TYR A 47 11.36 9.95 6.19
C TYR A 47 12.72 9.41 6.64
N LEU A 48 12.79 8.81 7.84
CA LEU A 48 14.01 8.18 8.32
C LEU A 48 14.47 7.05 7.36
N ILE A 49 13.54 6.22 6.89
CA ILE A 49 13.83 5.19 5.89
C ILE A 49 14.28 5.81 4.56
N LEU A 50 13.63 6.89 4.10
CA LEU A 50 14.02 7.60 2.88
C LEU A 50 15.43 8.20 2.97
N SER A 51 15.83 8.67 4.15
CA SER A 51 17.18 9.22 4.37
C SER A 51 18.29 8.19 4.17
N GLU A 52 17.98 6.91 4.36
CA GLU A 52 18.88 5.77 4.16
C GLU A 52 18.68 5.09 2.79
N THR A 53 17.64 5.46 2.05
CA THR A 53 17.30 4.86 0.76
C THR A 53 18.20 5.42 -0.34
N LEU A 54 18.78 4.54 -1.15
CA LEU A 54 19.68 4.88 -2.24
C LEU A 54 19.08 4.48 -3.59
N ASP A 55 19.39 5.24 -4.63
CA ASP A 55 19.07 4.90 -6.01
C ASP A 55 20.04 3.85 -6.60
N LYS A 56 19.85 3.53 -7.88
CA LYS A 56 20.69 2.56 -8.61
C LYS A 56 22.17 2.97 -8.68
N GLU A 57 22.47 4.27 -8.65
CA GLU A 57 23.82 4.82 -8.65
C GLU A 57 24.39 5.01 -7.24
N LYS A 58 23.69 4.48 -6.21
CA LYS A 58 24.03 4.61 -4.79
C LYS A 58 23.99 6.05 -4.28
N LYS A 59 23.21 6.93 -4.90
CA LYS A 59 22.97 8.29 -4.41
C LYS A 59 21.71 8.33 -3.55
N PRO A 60 21.66 9.18 -2.51
CA PRO A 60 20.46 9.33 -1.69
C PRO A 60 19.25 9.74 -2.52
N VAL A 61 18.12 9.02 -2.38
CA VAL A 61 16.90 9.31 -3.15
C VAL A 61 16.30 10.68 -2.85
N LEU A 62 16.58 11.23 -1.66
CA LEU A 62 16.21 12.60 -1.30
C LEU A 62 16.91 13.67 -2.15
N GLN A 63 17.98 13.31 -2.85
CA GLN A 63 18.73 14.19 -3.74
C GLN A 63 18.50 13.86 -5.22
N SER A 64 18.40 12.58 -5.57
CA SER A 64 18.23 12.16 -6.96
C SER A 64 16.79 12.21 -7.46
N CYS A 65 15.79 12.07 -6.57
CA CYS A 65 14.39 12.16 -6.95
C CYS A 65 13.83 13.58 -6.88
N SER A 66 12.86 13.88 -7.74
CA SER A 66 12.12 15.16 -7.66
C SER A 66 11.34 15.30 -6.34
N GLN A 67 11.33 16.51 -5.77
CA GLN A 67 10.62 16.80 -4.52
C GLN A 67 9.12 16.48 -4.62
N THR A 68 8.50 16.76 -5.78
CA THR A 68 7.09 16.43 -6.05
C THR A 68 6.84 14.93 -5.96
N SER A 69 7.70 14.09 -6.54
CA SER A 69 7.54 12.63 -6.47
C SER A 69 7.64 12.09 -5.04
N ILE A 70 8.53 12.66 -4.22
CA ILE A 70 8.70 12.29 -2.81
C ILE A 70 7.44 12.64 -2.02
N ILE A 71 6.94 13.86 -2.17
CA ILE A 71 5.73 14.34 -1.49
C ILE A 71 4.52 13.47 -1.88
N ASN A 72 4.30 13.24 -3.17
CA ASN A 72 3.16 12.44 -3.66
C ASN A 72 3.25 10.98 -3.18
N THR A 73 4.45 10.39 -3.18
CA THR A 73 4.68 9.03 -2.67
C THR A 73 4.36 8.90 -1.18
N LEU A 74 4.79 9.87 -0.37
CA LEU A 74 4.48 9.90 1.06
C LEU A 74 2.99 10.14 1.32
N LEU A 75 2.36 11.00 0.50
CA LEU A 75 0.91 11.25 0.55
C LEU A 75 0.13 9.95 0.26
N ASP A 76 0.48 9.24 -0.82
CA ASP A 76 -0.16 7.97 -1.19
C ASP A 76 -0.01 6.90 -0.10
N MET A 77 1.17 6.81 0.52
CA MET A 77 1.41 5.90 1.64
C MET A 77 0.45 6.18 2.80
N ILE A 78 0.24 7.46 3.14
CA ILE A 78 -0.63 7.88 4.24
C ILE A 78 -2.11 7.69 3.88
N ILE A 79 -2.53 8.08 2.67
CA ILE A 79 -3.89 7.89 2.18
C ILE A 79 -4.27 6.41 2.22
N GLN A 80 -3.35 5.50 1.90
CA GLN A 80 -3.57 4.06 1.98
C GLN A 80 -3.35 3.47 3.37
N GLY A 81 -2.82 4.24 4.32
CA GLY A 81 -2.64 3.83 5.72
C GLY A 81 -1.53 2.80 5.89
N LEU A 82 -0.54 2.85 4.99
CA LEU A 82 0.59 1.95 4.95
C LEU A 82 1.67 2.39 5.93
N ARG A 83 2.49 1.43 6.37
CA ARG A 83 3.59 1.64 7.30
C ARG A 83 4.85 0.93 6.79
N PRO A 84 5.88 1.67 6.37
CA PRO A 84 7.12 1.07 5.88
C PRO A 84 7.85 0.33 7.01
N ALA A 85 7.79 0.83 8.26
CA ALA A 85 8.33 0.14 9.43
C ALA A 85 7.70 -1.24 9.71
N LYS A 86 6.49 -1.51 9.19
CA LYS A 86 5.84 -2.83 9.26
C LYS A 86 6.01 -3.64 7.98
N LYS A 87 6.92 -3.22 7.08
CA LYS A 87 7.16 -3.82 5.77
C LYS A 87 5.89 -3.90 4.90
N GLN A 88 4.97 -2.93 5.06
CA GLN A 88 3.74 -2.87 4.25
C GLN A 88 4.01 -2.22 2.88
N CYS A 89 5.06 -1.42 2.78
CA CYS A 89 5.48 -0.77 1.55
C CYS A 89 6.97 -0.48 1.59
N CYS A 90 7.55 -0.24 0.42
CA CYS A 90 8.90 0.25 0.24
C CYS A 90 8.90 1.41 -0.77
N PHE A 91 10.01 2.13 -0.79
CA PHE A 91 10.24 3.23 -1.71
C PHE A 91 11.30 2.82 -2.71
N ILE A 92 11.03 3.08 -3.99
CA ILE A 92 11.97 2.75 -5.06
C ILE A 92 12.13 3.95 -5.95
N GLU A 93 13.39 4.24 -6.32
CA GLU A 93 13.69 5.23 -7.34
C GLU A 93 13.53 4.62 -8.72
N PHE A 94 12.89 5.39 -9.59
CA PHE A 94 12.86 5.11 -11.01
C PHE A 94 12.82 6.41 -11.82
N ASP A 95 13.80 6.57 -12.69
CA ASP A 95 13.92 7.70 -13.62
C ASP A 95 13.82 9.07 -12.93
N GLY A 96 14.52 9.21 -11.79
CA GLY A 96 14.53 10.44 -10.99
C GLY A 96 13.20 10.72 -10.29
N LYS A 97 12.33 9.71 -10.16
CA LYS A 97 11.07 9.79 -9.40
C LYS A 97 11.04 8.71 -8.32
N LEU A 98 10.55 9.07 -7.15
CA LEU A 98 10.25 8.11 -6.10
C LEU A 98 8.89 7.47 -6.38
N GLN A 99 8.79 6.15 -6.20
CA GLN A 99 7.57 5.37 -6.32
C GLN A 99 7.31 4.55 -5.06
N LEU A 100 6.03 4.34 -4.74
CA LEU A 100 5.59 3.47 -3.64
C LEU A 100 5.26 2.08 -4.19
N THR A 101 5.98 1.06 -3.74
CA THR A 101 5.58 -0.34 -3.97
C THR A 101 4.98 -0.92 -2.69
N LYS A 102 3.86 -1.62 -2.83
CA LYS A 102 3.25 -2.40 -1.75
C LYS A 102 3.79 -3.81 -1.71
N THR A 103 3.95 -4.33 -0.50
CA THR A 103 4.07 -5.78 -0.28
C THR A 103 2.68 -6.40 -0.17
N TYR A 104 2.55 -7.73 -0.18
CA TYR A 104 1.27 -8.36 0.17
C TYR A 104 0.69 -7.91 1.51
N LEU A 105 1.54 -7.60 2.51
CA LEU A 105 1.09 -7.04 3.79
C LEU A 105 0.49 -5.65 3.62
N GLY A 106 1.03 -4.85 2.70
CA GLY A 106 0.45 -3.58 2.30
C GLY A 106 -0.89 -3.75 1.61
N ASN A 107 -1.01 -4.73 0.72
CA ASN A 107 -2.28 -5.05 0.08
C ASN A 107 -3.35 -5.47 1.09
N ILE A 108 -3.00 -6.29 2.08
CA ILE A 108 -3.90 -6.63 3.19
C ILE A 108 -4.27 -5.37 3.98
N ALA A 109 -3.30 -4.53 4.35
CA ALA A 109 -3.53 -3.35 5.16
C ALA A 109 -4.45 -2.34 4.46
N ALA A 110 -4.19 -2.05 3.19
CA ALA A 110 -5.02 -1.15 2.37
C ALA A 110 -6.43 -1.73 2.18
N THR A 111 -6.54 -3.03 1.86
CA THR A 111 -7.85 -3.68 1.69
C THR A 111 -8.67 -3.66 2.99
N LYS A 112 -8.05 -3.81 4.16
CA LYS A 112 -8.73 -3.72 5.46
C LYS A 112 -9.21 -2.31 5.82
N ARG A 113 -8.83 -1.28 5.06
CA ARG A 113 -9.38 0.06 5.23
C ARG A 113 -10.71 0.25 4.51
N LEU A 114 -10.99 -0.58 3.51
CA LEU A 114 -12.25 -0.56 2.80
C LEU A 114 -13.39 -0.93 3.75
N LYS A 115 -14.52 -0.27 3.59
CA LYS A 115 -15.65 -0.40 4.50
C LYS A 115 -16.16 -1.84 4.53
N GLY A 116 -16.38 -2.35 5.73
CA GLY A 116 -16.92 -3.70 5.95
C GLY A 116 -15.92 -4.84 5.70
N VAL A 117 -14.63 -4.56 5.50
CA VAL A 117 -13.57 -5.58 5.45
C VAL A 117 -13.02 -5.84 6.85
N LYS A 118 -13.22 -7.05 7.35
CA LYS A 118 -12.74 -7.47 8.69
C LYS A 118 -11.32 -8.01 8.63
N ASN A 119 -11.03 -8.88 7.66
CA ASN A 119 -9.74 -9.55 7.56
C ASN A 119 -9.44 -10.05 6.15
N VAL A 120 -8.16 -10.34 5.89
CA VAL A 120 -7.72 -11.07 4.70
C VAL A 120 -6.79 -12.19 5.14
N PHE A 121 -7.02 -13.40 4.66
CA PHE A 121 -6.13 -14.55 4.91
C PHE A 121 -6.06 -15.45 3.68
N ALA A 122 -5.07 -16.35 3.65
CA ALA A 122 -4.94 -17.35 2.61
C ALA A 122 -4.50 -18.69 3.19
N ASN A 123 -4.79 -19.76 2.47
CA ASN A 123 -4.32 -21.10 2.78
C ASN A 123 -3.89 -21.84 1.51
N VAL A 124 -2.99 -22.80 1.69
CA VAL A 124 -2.51 -23.69 0.63
C VAL A 124 -3.34 -24.97 0.65
N ILE A 125 -3.56 -25.53 -0.54
CA ILE A 125 -4.22 -26.81 -0.77
C ILE A 125 -3.13 -27.78 -1.23
N TYR A 126 -2.81 -28.77 -0.40
CA TYR A 126 -1.81 -29.78 -0.73
C TYR A 126 -2.44 -31.01 -1.38
N GLU A 127 -1.60 -31.88 -1.94
CA GLU A 127 -2.01 -33.20 -2.40
C GLU A 127 -2.49 -34.04 -1.21
N GLY A 128 -3.68 -34.65 -1.36
CA GLY A 128 -4.33 -35.41 -0.28
C GLY A 128 -5.31 -34.60 0.58
N ASP A 129 -5.35 -33.27 0.44
CA ASP A 129 -6.34 -32.43 1.12
C ASP A 129 -7.73 -32.59 0.48
N GLU A 130 -8.78 -32.53 1.30
CA GLU A 130 -10.16 -32.48 0.83
C GLU A 130 -10.60 -31.02 0.68
N PHE A 131 -10.76 -30.57 -0.57
CA PHE A 131 -11.10 -29.18 -0.88
C PHE A 131 -12.25 -29.09 -1.89
N SER A 132 -13.25 -28.28 -1.57
CA SER A 132 -14.36 -27.95 -2.46
C SER A 132 -14.83 -26.50 -2.28
N TYR A 133 -15.28 -25.91 -3.37
CA TYR A 133 -15.94 -24.60 -3.36
C TYR A 133 -17.09 -24.59 -4.37
N GLU A 134 -18.04 -23.69 -4.14
CA GLU A 134 -19.18 -23.46 -5.01
C GLU A 134 -19.08 -22.07 -5.64
N LEU A 135 -19.69 -21.92 -6.82
CA LEU A 135 -19.92 -20.63 -7.45
C LEU A 135 -21.37 -20.22 -7.19
N ASN A 136 -21.55 -19.06 -6.57
CA ASN A 136 -22.86 -18.46 -6.50
C ASN A 136 -23.26 -17.98 -7.91
N LEU A 137 -24.33 -18.54 -8.47
CA LEU A 137 -24.76 -18.24 -9.84
C LEU A 137 -25.42 -16.86 -10.00
N GLU A 138 -25.86 -16.23 -8.92
CA GLU A 138 -26.46 -14.89 -8.93
C GLU A 138 -25.39 -13.80 -8.84
N THR A 139 -24.36 -14.02 -8.01
CA THR A 139 -23.32 -13.00 -7.74
C THR A 139 -21.99 -13.28 -8.43
N GLY A 140 -21.77 -14.50 -8.94
CA GLY A 140 -20.49 -14.96 -9.48
C GLY A 140 -19.40 -15.21 -8.43
N LEU A 141 -19.69 -14.99 -7.14
CA LEU A 141 -18.71 -15.13 -6.06
C LEU A 141 -18.46 -16.61 -5.71
N LYS A 142 -17.20 -16.93 -5.43
CA LYS A 142 -16.80 -18.25 -4.92
C LYS A 142 -17.11 -18.34 -3.43
N LYS A 143 -17.53 -19.52 -2.97
CA LYS A 143 -17.71 -19.85 -1.55
C LYS A 143 -17.02 -21.17 -1.26
N ILE A 144 -16.03 -21.17 -0.37
CA ILE A 144 -15.39 -22.40 0.09
C ILE A 144 -16.40 -23.17 0.94
N THR A 145 -16.65 -24.43 0.57
CA THR A 145 -17.59 -25.31 1.28
C THR A 145 -16.88 -26.34 2.14
N LYS A 146 -15.64 -26.72 1.77
CA LYS A 146 -14.83 -27.65 2.55
C LYS A 146 -13.34 -27.38 2.34
N HIS A 147 -12.58 -27.39 3.44
CA HIS A 147 -11.12 -27.55 3.42
C HIS A 147 -10.68 -28.35 4.66
N GLU A 148 -10.41 -29.64 4.48
CA GLU A 148 -9.82 -30.49 5.53
C GLU A 148 -8.38 -30.81 5.15
N GLN A 149 -7.45 -30.31 5.96
CA GLN A 149 -6.03 -30.50 5.80
C GLN A 149 -5.49 -31.41 6.91
N LYS A 150 -4.77 -32.45 6.52
CA LYS A 150 -4.05 -33.31 7.46
C LYS A 150 -2.61 -32.85 7.56
N PHE A 151 -2.03 -32.97 8.76
CA PHE A 151 -0.66 -32.53 9.01
C PHE A 151 0.34 -33.25 8.09
N GLU A 152 0.10 -34.53 7.80
CA GLU A 152 0.93 -35.37 6.95
C GLU A 152 0.91 -34.99 5.47
N ASN A 153 -0.08 -34.20 5.03
CA ASN A 153 -0.19 -33.76 3.63
C ASN A 153 0.66 -32.52 3.33
N ILE A 154 1.20 -31.84 4.36
CA ILE A 154 1.97 -30.61 4.18
C ILE A 154 3.31 -30.92 3.52
N ASP A 155 3.41 -30.68 2.22
CA ASP A 155 4.60 -30.86 1.39
C ASP A 155 4.68 -29.74 0.36
N THR A 156 5.71 -28.88 0.47
CA THR A 156 5.91 -27.70 -0.40
C THR A 156 6.10 -28.05 -1.88
N ASN A 157 6.43 -29.32 -2.19
CA ASN A 157 6.55 -29.81 -3.56
C ASN A 157 5.23 -30.33 -4.14
N LYS A 158 4.23 -30.61 -3.29
CA LYS A 158 2.95 -31.21 -3.67
C LYS A 158 1.77 -30.26 -3.44
N ILE A 159 1.95 -29.02 -3.85
CA ILE A 159 0.90 -28.01 -3.78
C ILE A 159 -0.03 -28.17 -4.99
N LYS A 160 -1.34 -28.34 -4.73
CA LYS A 160 -2.38 -28.36 -5.78
C LYS A 160 -2.88 -26.95 -6.11
N GLY A 161 -2.84 -26.05 -5.15
CA GLY A 161 -3.26 -24.66 -5.32
C GLY A 161 -3.26 -23.89 -4.01
N ALA A 162 -3.83 -22.70 -4.04
CA ALA A 162 -4.05 -21.87 -2.86
C ALA A 162 -5.33 -21.05 -3.05
N TYR A 163 -5.85 -20.52 -1.95
CA TYR A 163 -6.95 -19.58 -1.97
C TYR A 163 -6.73 -18.44 -0.98
N ALA A 164 -7.33 -17.29 -1.26
CA ALA A 164 -7.42 -16.16 -0.34
C ALA A 164 -8.89 -15.80 -0.09
N VAL A 165 -9.16 -15.31 1.11
CA VAL A 165 -10.49 -14.89 1.56
C VAL A 165 -10.39 -13.48 2.12
N VAL A 166 -11.12 -12.54 1.51
CA VAL A 166 -11.44 -11.24 2.10
C VAL A 166 -12.74 -11.40 2.89
N VAL A 167 -12.60 -11.38 4.22
CA VAL A 167 -13.70 -11.54 5.17
C VAL A 167 -14.46 -10.23 5.28
N ARG A 168 -15.77 -10.28 5.03
CA ARG A 168 -16.65 -9.12 5.10
C ARG A 168 -17.59 -9.24 6.30
N GLU A 169 -18.02 -8.11 6.85
CA GLU A 169 -18.89 -8.08 8.03
C GLU A 169 -20.33 -8.50 7.70
N ASP A 170 -20.97 -7.80 6.76
CA ASP A 170 -22.39 -7.98 6.44
C ASP A 170 -22.64 -8.51 5.02
N ASN A 171 -21.63 -9.14 4.42
CA ASN A 171 -21.68 -9.60 3.04
C ASN A 171 -21.02 -10.97 2.87
N LEU A 172 -21.31 -11.63 1.75
CA LEU A 172 -20.56 -12.82 1.34
C LEU A 172 -19.08 -12.47 1.20
N ASN A 173 -18.22 -13.31 1.78
CA ASN A 173 -16.78 -13.19 1.64
C ASN A 173 -16.38 -13.20 0.17
N PHE A 174 -15.39 -12.39 -0.19
CA PHE A 174 -14.79 -12.46 -1.51
C PHE A 174 -13.67 -13.50 -1.46
N VAL A 175 -13.82 -14.56 -2.25
CA VAL A 175 -12.87 -15.68 -2.30
C VAL A 175 -12.21 -15.71 -3.66
N GLU A 176 -10.88 -15.78 -3.67
CA GLU A 176 -10.11 -16.11 -4.85
C GLU A 176 -9.43 -17.47 -4.67
N VAL A 177 -9.52 -18.31 -5.69
CA VAL A 177 -8.92 -19.66 -5.71
C VAL A 177 -8.08 -19.79 -6.98
N MET A 178 -6.85 -20.27 -6.83
CA MET A 178 -5.93 -20.54 -7.93
C MET A 178 -5.34 -21.94 -7.81
N ASN A 179 -5.27 -22.65 -8.93
CA ASN A 179 -4.48 -23.88 -8.99
C ASN A 179 -2.99 -23.56 -9.16
N ILE A 180 -2.12 -24.54 -8.87
CA ILE A 180 -0.67 -24.37 -8.91
C ILE A 180 -0.16 -23.95 -10.30
N ASN A 181 -0.81 -24.36 -11.39
CA ASN A 181 -0.41 -23.98 -12.75
C ASN A 181 -0.66 -22.48 -12.99
N GLN A 182 -1.80 -21.95 -12.54
CA GLN A 182 -2.08 -20.52 -12.63
C GLN A 182 -1.09 -19.70 -11.80
N ILE A 183 -0.71 -20.19 -10.61
CA ILE A 183 0.27 -19.55 -9.73
C ILE A 183 1.64 -19.53 -10.41
N LYS A 184 2.13 -20.69 -10.88
CA LYS A 184 3.42 -20.79 -11.60
C LYS A 184 3.44 -19.94 -12.87
N ASN A 185 2.33 -19.86 -13.60
CA ASN A 185 2.23 -18.99 -14.78
C ASN A 185 2.36 -17.51 -14.43
N LEU A 186 1.95 -17.07 -13.24
CA LEU A 186 2.21 -15.70 -12.77
C LEU A 186 3.68 -15.51 -12.40
N TRP A 187 4.30 -16.48 -11.71
CA TRP A 187 5.72 -16.43 -11.38
C TRP A 187 6.63 -16.43 -12.61
N ASN A 188 6.21 -17.11 -13.68
CA ASN A 188 6.96 -17.12 -14.94
C ASN A 188 6.83 -15.81 -15.73
N GLN A 189 5.90 -14.92 -15.36
CA GLN A 189 5.78 -13.59 -15.98
C GLN A 189 6.68 -12.55 -15.31
N GLY A 190 7.21 -12.83 -14.11
CA GLY A 190 8.22 -11.97 -13.48
C GLY A 190 9.58 -12.10 -14.14
N GLU A 191 10.50 -11.18 -13.85
CA GLU A 191 11.80 -11.11 -14.53
C GLU A 191 12.69 -12.33 -14.29
N ALA A 192 12.47 -13.03 -13.19
CA ALA A 192 13.20 -14.25 -12.88
C ALA A 192 12.61 -15.51 -13.54
N GLU A 193 11.55 -15.38 -14.36
CA GLU A 193 10.87 -16.50 -15.03
C GLU A 193 10.57 -17.68 -14.09
N GLY A 194 10.13 -17.38 -12.86
CA GLY A 194 9.84 -18.39 -11.84
C GLY A 194 11.08 -19.04 -11.20
N GLN A 195 12.29 -18.57 -11.50
CA GLN A 195 13.54 -19.17 -11.03
C GLN A 195 14.08 -18.59 -9.71
N ARG A 196 13.43 -17.56 -9.12
CA ARG A 196 13.85 -16.99 -7.82
C ARG A 196 13.97 -18.11 -6.78
N GLY A 197 15.04 -18.05 -5.98
CA GLY A 197 15.27 -19.04 -4.92
C GLY A 197 14.12 -19.13 -3.92
N SER A 198 13.41 -18.02 -3.71
CA SER A 198 12.22 -17.94 -2.86
C SER A 198 11.03 -18.75 -3.39
N HIS A 199 10.79 -18.76 -4.70
CA HIS A 199 9.70 -19.54 -5.32
C HIS A 199 9.95 -21.05 -5.22
N LYS A 200 11.22 -21.46 -5.05
CA LYS A 200 11.64 -22.86 -4.89
C LYS A 200 11.71 -23.29 -3.42
N ASN A 201 12.17 -22.41 -2.54
CA ASN A 201 12.42 -22.72 -1.13
C ASN A 201 11.20 -22.44 -0.23
N PHE A 202 10.31 -21.53 -0.64
CA PHE A 202 9.14 -21.08 0.12
C PHE A 202 7.90 -21.05 -0.79
N THR A 203 7.69 -22.15 -1.52
CA THR A 203 6.65 -22.30 -2.55
C THR A 203 5.23 -22.07 -1.99
N ASP A 204 4.97 -22.55 -0.78
CA ASP A 204 3.70 -22.41 -0.07
C ASP A 204 3.42 -20.97 0.36
N GLU A 205 4.39 -20.31 1.00
CA GLU A 205 4.27 -18.89 1.35
C GLU A 205 4.08 -18.02 0.11
N THR A 206 4.85 -18.28 -0.95
CA THR A 206 4.76 -17.52 -2.21
C THR A 206 3.40 -17.74 -2.87
N ALA A 207 2.87 -18.96 -2.83
CA ALA A 207 1.53 -19.26 -3.34
C ALA A 207 0.45 -18.47 -2.58
N GLN A 208 0.54 -18.41 -1.24
CA GLN A 208 -0.37 -17.61 -0.41
C GLN A 208 -0.30 -16.12 -0.76
N LYS A 209 0.91 -15.54 -0.86
CA LYS A 209 1.07 -14.12 -1.20
C LYS A 209 0.49 -13.80 -2.58
N THR A 210 0.70 -14.69 -3.55
CA THR A 210 0.13 -14.58 -4.91
C THR A 210 -1.39 -14.49 -4.89
N VAL A 211 -2.07 -15.41 -4.19
CA VAL A 211 -3.54 -15.40 -4.11
C VAL A 211 -4.07 -14.23 -3.29
N ILE A 212 -3.36 -13.78 -2.25
CA ILE A 212 -3.72 -12.58 -1.47
C ILE A 212 -3.69 -11.34 -2.37
N ASN A 213 -2.59 -11.14 -3.11
CA ASN A 213 -2.44 -9.99 -3.98
C ASN A 213 -3.54 -9.94 -5.04
N ARG A 214 -3.84 -11.08 -5.66
CA ARG A 214 -4.92 -11.18 -6.64
C ARG A 214 -6.29 -10.91 -6.01
N ALA A 215 -6.56 -11.47 -4.83
CA ALA A 215 -7.82 -11.24 -4.12
C ALA A 215 -8.01 -9.77 -3.75
N CYS A 216 -7.01 -9.15 -3.12
CA CYS A 216 -7.01 -7.74 -2.74
C CYS A 216 -7.21 -6.83 -3.96
N LYS A 217 -6.45 -7.06 -5.04
CA LYS A 217 -6.56 -6.26 -6.27
C LYS A 217 -7.94 -6.34 -6.90
N ASN A 218 -8.50 -7.55 -7.00
CA ASN A 218 -9.84 -7.73 -7.56
C ASN A 218 -10.92 -7.14 -6.65
N PHE A 219 -10.78 -7.30 -5.33
CA PHE A 219 -11.73 -6.76 -4.36
C PHE A 219 -11.74 -5.23 -4.35
N VAL A 220 -10.57 -4.58 -4.35
CA VAL A 220 -10.46 -3.11 -4.44
C VAL A 220 -11.19 -2.57 -5.67
N ARG A 221 -11.01 -3.22 -6.82
CA ARG A 221 -11.63 -2.79 -8.10
C ARG A 221 -13.15 -2.86 -8.12
N ILE A 222 -13.76 -3.61 -7.21
CA ILE A 222 -15.22 -3.75 -7.09
C ILE A 222 -15.76 -3.10 -5.82
N SER A 223 -14.92 -2.42 -5.03
CA SER A 223 -15.33 -1.76 -3.79
C SER A 223 -15.99 -0.42 -4.09
N ASP A 224 -16.91 -0.02 -3.22
CA ASP A 224 -17.70 1.22 -3.31
C ASP A 224 -17.25 2.21 -2.21
N ASP A 225 -15.94 2.36 -2.05
CA ASP A 225 -15.31 3.23 -1.04
C ASP A 225 -14.88 4.57 -1.64
N SER A 226 -14.26 5.45 -0.83
CA SER A 226 -13.71 6.74 -1.26
C SER A 226 -12.89 6.62 -2.54
N ASP A 227 -13.29 7.36 -3.58
CA ASP A 227 -12.62 7.40 -4.88
C ASP A 227 -11.13 7.70 -4.74
N LEU A 228 -10.76 8.61 -3.83
CA LEU A 228 -9.36 8.97 -3.58
C LEU A 228 -8.55 7.81 -3.00
N LEU A 229 -9.14 7.04 -2.08
CA LEU A 229 -8.48 5.85 -1.53
C LEU A 229 -8.32 4.79 -2.62
N ILE A 230 -9.36 4.54 -3.40
CA ILE A 230 -9.34 3.56 -4.50
C ILE A 230 -8.32 3.98 -5.56
N GLU A 231 -8.27 5.25 -5.92
CA GLU A 231 -7.30 5.80 -6.88
C GLU A 231 -5.86 5.63 -6.37
N SER A 232 -5.59 5.97 -5.12
CA SER A 232 -4.27 5.79 -4.49
C SER A 232 -3.87 4.30 -4.45
N ILE A 233 -4.80 3.41 -4.11
CA ILE A 233 -4.57 1.96 -4.12
C ILE A 233 -4.29 1.48 -5.55
N ASN A 234 -5.00 2.00 -6.55
CA ASN A 234 -4.82 1.61 -7.95
C ASN A 234 -3.47 2.05 -8.51
N ARG A 235 -3.04 3.30 -8.26
CA ARG A 235 -1.69 3.80 -8.63
C ARG A 235 -0.58 2.87 -8.17
N THR A 236 -0.76 2.22 -7.03
CA THR A 236 0.24 1.33 -6.41
C THR A 236 0.02 -0.16 -6.69
N ASN A 237 -1.11 -0.54 -7.29
CA ASN A 237 -1.45 -1.93 -7.71
C ASN A 237 -1.05 -2.25 -9.16
N GLU A 238 -0.66 -1.23 -9.93
CA GLU A 238 -0.21 -1.38 -11.32
C GLU A 238 1.26 -1.78 -11.42
N TYR A 239 2.03 -1.61 -10.35
CA TYR A 239 3.38 -2.14 -10.23
C TYR A 239 3.31 -3.65 -9.98
N ILE A 240 3.55 -4.44 -11.02
CA ILE A 240 3.95 -5.84 -10.88
C ILE A 240 5.36 -5.79 -10.30
N GLN A 241 5.46 -5.78 -8.98
CA GLN A 241 6.64 -6.33 -8.35
C GLN A 241 6.16 -7.59 -7.66
N GLU A 242 6.73 -8.71 -8.07
CA GLU A 242 6.68 -9.93 -7.28
C GLU A 242 6.98 -9.54 -5.83
N ASP A 243 6.22 -10.09 -4.89
CA ASP A 243 6.35 -9.78 -3.47
C ASP A 243 7.82 -9.66 -3.10
N ILE A 244 8.21 -8.48 -2.61
CA ILE A 244 9.57 -8.26 -2.11
C ILE A 244 9.77 -9.25 -0.97
N ILE A 245 10.32 -10.39 -1.33
CA ILE A 245 10.75 -11.39 -0.38
C ILE A 245 11.95 -10.75 0.29
N GLU A 246 11.90 -10.73 1.61
CA GLU A 246 12.90 -10.14 2.50
C GLU A 246 14.33 -10.67 2.26
N SER A 247 14.53 -11.62 1.34
CA SER A 247 15.82 -12.20 1.03
C SER A 247 16.73 -11.37 0.11
N THR A 248 16.26 -10.42 -0.69
CA THR A 248 17.18 -9.58 -1.50
C THR A 248 16.56 -8.24 -1.93
N GLN A 249 16.89 -7.17 -1.21
CA GLN A 249 16.64 -5.77 -1.64
C GLN A 249 17.27 -5.44 -3.01
N ASP A 250 18.13 -6.31 -3.54
CA ASP A 250 18.86 -6.10 -4.80
C ASP A 250 18.11 -6.56 -6.06
N GLU A 251 17.12 -7.45 -5.97
CA GLU A 251 16.44 -8.01 -7.15
C GLU A 251 15.12 -7.31 -7.52
N VAL A 252 14.76 -6.25 -6.81
CA VAL A 252 13.55 -5.43 -7.05
C VAL A 252 13.83 -4.29 -8.06
N LYS A 253 15.12 -4.06 -8.37
CA LYS A 253 15.61 -2.87 -9.07
C LYS A 253 15.51 -2.95 -10.61
N GLU A 254 15.39 -4.13 -11.20
CA GLU A 254 15.39 -4.34 -12.66
C GLU A 254 13.97 -4.21 -13.29
N GLU A 255 12.90 -4.61 -12.58
CA GLU A 255 11.50 -4.78 -13.07
C GLU A 255 10.74 -3.51 -13.50
N ILE A 256 11.17 -2.31 -13.08
CA ILE A 256 10.39 -1.07 -13.32
C ILE A 256 10.47 -0.62 -14.81
N LYS A 257 11.34 -1.24 -15.61
CA LYS A 257 11.61 -0.83 -17.00
C LYS A 257 10.46 -1.10 -17.98
N SER A 258 9.52 -2.01 -17.68
CA SER A 258 8.60 -2.56 -18.70
C SER A 258 7.14 -2.07 -18.65
N LEU A 259 6.67 -1.42 -17.58
CA LEU A 259 5.23 -1.08 -17.42
C LEU A 259 4.90 0.40 -17.13
N SER A 260 5.90 1.29 -17.09
CA SER A 260 5.72 2.69 -16.68
C SER A 260 5.47 3.68 -17.84
N ASN A 261 4.43 3.45 -18.65
CA ASN A 261 3.91 4.47 -19.60
C ASN A 261 2.62 5.09 -19.06
N GLN A 262 2.65 5.70 -17.86
CA GLN A 262 1.55 6.55 -17.40
C GLN A 262 2.09 7.89 -16.90
N GLU A 263 1.52 8.96 -17.44
CA GLU A 263 1.67 10.32 -16.92
C GLU A 263 1.01 10.37 -15.54
N ILE A 264 1.79 10.70 -14.51
CA ILE A 264 1.25 11.11 -13.22
C ILE A 264 0.54 12.44 -13.49
N ILE A 265 -0.77 12.50 -13.30
CA ILE A 265 -1.51 13.77 -13.36
C ILE A 265 -0.97 14.66 -12.25
N ASP A 266 -0.38 15.79 -12.64
CA ASP A 266 -0.01 16.87 -11.73
C ASP A 266 -1.28 17.37 -11.04
N ILE A 267 -1.50 16.93 -9.81
CA ILE A 267 -2.44 17.61 -8.92
C ILE A 267 -1.80 18.97 -8.63
N PRO A 268 -2.36 20.10 -9.10
CA PRO A 268 -1.71 21.39 -8.97
C PRO A 268 -1.50 21.73 -7.49
N ILE A 269 -0.25 22.02 -7.15
CA ILE A 269 0.13 22.56 -5.84
C ILE A 269 -0.29 24.02 -5.85
N GLU A 270 -1.47 24.35 -5.33
CA GLU A 270 -1.75 25.73 -4.97
C GLU A 270 -0.87 26.11 -3.77
N GLU A 271 0.05 27.04 -3.99
CA GLU A 271 0.83 27.67 -2.93
C GLU A 271 -0.12 28.38 -1.97
N VAL A 272 -0.33 27.81 -0.79
CA VAL A 272 -1.00 28.51 0.31
C VAL A 272 -0.07 29.65 0.75
N LYS A 273 -0.36 30.87 0.30
CA LYS A 273 0.28 32.07 0.82
C LYS A 273 -0.21 32.28 2.26
N PRO A 274 0.67 32.41 3.26
CA PRO A 274 0.24 32.73 4.61
C PRO A 274 -0.35 34.15 4.64
N GLU A 275 -1.59 34.27 5.10
CA GLU A 275 -2.15 35.58 5.44
C GLU A 275 -1.36 36.19 6.61
N PRO A 276 -1.06 37.50 6.59
CA PRO A 276 -0.35 38.15 7.67
C PRO A 276 -1.24 38.27 8.91
N VAL A 277 -0.82 37.61 9.99
CA VAL A 277 -1.39 37.79 11.33
C VAL A 277 -1.13 39.24 11.79
N ASN A 278 -2.16 40.07 11.76
CA ASN A 278 -2.09 41.43 12.29
C ASN A 278 -2.44 41.41 13.79
N ASN A 279 -1.41 41.34 14.63
CA ASN A 279 -1.52 41.60 16.06
C ASN A 279 -1.82 43.09 16.30
N ARG A 280 -3.02 43.42 16.78
CA ARG A 280 -3.23 44.63 17.59
C ARG A 280 -4.10 44.33 18.79
N ALA A 281 -3.47 44.39 19.96
CA ALA A 281 -4.10 44.42 21.25
C ALA A 281 -4.79 45.77 21.51
N GLY A 282 -5.97 45.71 22.12
CA GLY A 282 -6.45 46.67 23.11
C GLY A 282 -7.28 47.85 22.63
N LYS A 283 -8.59 47.80 22.88
CA LYS A 283 -9.26 48.70 23.83
C LYS A 283 -10.65 48.17 24.22
N HIS A 284 -10.89 48.22 25.53
CA HIS A 284 -12.20 48.06 26.19
C HIS A 284 -13.22 49.07 25.65
N GLU A 285 -14.46 48.63 25.48
CA GLU A 285 -15.66 49.43 25.79
C GLU A 285 -16.85 48.50 26.12
N GLU A 286 -17.73 49.01 26.97
CA GLU A 286 -18.65 48.32 27.88
C GLU A 286 -19.86 47.64 27.24
N MET A 287 -20.44 46.73 28.05
CA MET A 287 -21.72 46.04 27.89
C MET A 287 -22.90 46.99 27.63
N VAL A 288 -23.84 46.55 26.78
CA VAL A 288 -25.27 46.74 27.03
C VAL A 288 -26.02 45.46 26.62
N ASP A 289 -26.79 44.95 27.57
CA ASP A 289 -27.68 43.80 27.50
C ASP A 289 -28.92 44.01 26.61
N GLU A 290 -29.56 42.86 26.30
CA GLU A 290 -31.03 42.64 26.12
C GLU A 290 -31.66 42.71 24.70
N PRO A 291 -32.81 42.03 24.44
CA PRO A 291 -32.93 40.57 24.33
C PRO A 291 -33.81 40.12 23.12
N PHE A 292 -33.97 38.78 23.01
CA PHE A 292 -34.83 37.97 22.11
C PHE A 292 -34.20 37.44 20.82
#